data_AF-A0A512IIJ8-F1
#
_entry.id   AF-A0A512IIJ8-F1
#
_cell.length_a   1.000
_cell.length_b   1.000
_cell.length_c   1.000
_cell.angle_alpha   90.00
_cell.angle_beta   90.00
_cell.angle_gamma   90.00
#
_symmetry.space_group_name_H-M   'P 1'
#
loop_
_entity.id
_entity.type
_entity.pdbx_description
1 polymer ?
#
loop_
_entity_poly.entity_id
_entity_poly.type
_entity_poly.pdbx_seq_one_letter_code
_entity_poly.pdbx_strand_id
1 'polypeptide(L)'
;MVRKRGPIASNREEEIERFAAAAERSGSDTPDQGPPLKPWKRRARNGAKVKGYNFRFNNTQHALLNYAAEAEDTSQQKLIEELVWPVLEERYGQNVPLK
;
A
#
# COMPACT_ATOMS: atom_id res chain seq x y z
N MET A 1 0.90 44.34 -26.73
CA MET A 1 0.36 44.49 -25.36
C MET A 1 0.71 43.22 -24.59
N VAL A 2 1.77 43.24 -23.76
CA VAL A 2 2.28 42.04 -23.05
C VAL A 2 1.92 42.17 -21.57
N ARG A 3 1.15 41.22 -21.02
CA ARG A 3 0.78 41.20 -19.59
C ARG A 3 1.97 40.68 -18.78
N LYS A 4 2.51 41.50 -17.87
CA LYS A 4 3.53 41.09 -16.91
C LYS A 4 2.93 40.10 -15.91
N ARG A 5 3.52 38.90 -15.80
CA ARG A 5 3.21 37.93 -14.74
C ARG A 5 3.90 38.41 -13.44
N GLY A 6 3.13 38.60 -12.38
CA GLY A 6 3.65 38.91 -11.04
C GLY A 6 4.32 37.69 -10.38
N PRO A 7 5.11 37.89 -9.31
CA PRO A 7 5.88 36.82 -8.68
C PRO A 7 4.97 35.88 -7.87
N ILE A 8 5.02 34.59 -8.17
CA ILE A 8 4.25 33.51 -7.50
C ILE A 8 5.07 32.88 -6.33
N ALA A 9 6.30 33.31 -6.11
CA ALA A 9 7.26 32.59 -5.28
C ALA A 9 7.03 32.71 -3.76
N SER A 10 6.53 33.84 -3.25
CA SER A 10 6.50 34.11 -1.81
C SER A 10 5.51 33.24 -1.01
N ASN A 11 4.35 32.93 -1.58
CA ASN A 11 3.33 32.16 -0.86
C ASN A 11 3.68 30.66 -0.72
N ARG A 12 4.50 30.13 -1.64
CA ARG A 12 4.81 28.70 -1.67
C ARG A 12 5.80 28.30 -0.57
N GLU A 13 6.74 29.19 -0.25
CA GLU A 13 7.73 28.94 0.81
C GLU A 13 7.07 28.96 2.19
N GLU A 14 6.16 29.91 2.45
CA GLU A 14 5.38 29.96 3.69
C GLU A 14 4.44 28.75 3.86
N GLU A 15 3.86 28.24 2.76
CA GLU A 15 3.03 27.03 2.80
C GLU A 15 3.85 25.77 3.12
N ILE A 16 5.07 25.67 2.57
CA ILE A 16 5.99 24.56 2.87
C ILE A 16 6.42 24.62 4.34
N GLU A 17 6.75 25.81 4.84
CA GLU A 17 7.18 26.01 6.23
C GLU A 17 6.05 25.74 7.24
N ARG A 18 4.81 26.15 6.92
CA ARG A 18 3.63 25.81 7.73
C ARG A 18 3.34 24.31 7.74
N PHE A 19 3.51 23.63 6.60
CA PHE A 19 3.34 22.19 6.51
C PHE A 19 4.40 21.45 7.34
N ALA A 20 5.66 21.88 7.27
CA ALA A 20 6.74 21.34 8.08
C ALA A 20 6.51 21.55 9.58
N ALA A 21 6.14 22.77 10.00
CA ALA A 21 5.85 23.09 11.39
C ALA A 21 4.63 22.34 11.96
N ALA A 22 3.62 22.08 11.12
CA ALA A 22 2.47 21.28 11.49
C ALA A 22 2.81 19.79 11.67
N ALA A 23 3.74 19.26 10.86
CA ALA A 23 4.24 17.89 10.97
C ALA A 23 5.12 17.69 12.22
N GLU A 24 5.92 18.68 12.61
CA GLU A 24 6.71 18.60 13.85
C GLU A 24 5.84 18.66 15.12
N ARG A 25 4.69 19.35 15.08
CA ARG A 25 3.76 19.39 16.23
C ARG A 25 2.92 18.13 16.41
N SER A 26 2.74 17.32 15.37
CA SER A 26 1.94 16.09 15.42
C SER A 26 2.76 14.83 15.73
N GLY A 27 4.07 14.98 15.99
CA GLY A 27 4.95 13.90 16.45
C GLY A 27 4.65 13.48 17.88
N SER A 28 3.49 12.86 18.12
CA SER A 28 3.31 12.01 19.29
C SER A 28 4.17 10.75 19.09
N ASP A 29 5.30 10.68 19.80
CA ASP A 29 6.29 9.58 19.81
C ASP A 29 5.76 8.28 20.45
N THR A 30 4.48 7.98 20.28
CA THR A 30 3.93 6.66 20.58
C THR A 30 3.90 5.92 19.27
N PRO A 31 4.74 4.88 19.06
CA PRO A 31 4.59 4.07 17.87
C PRO A 31 3.21 3.42 17.99
N ASP A 32 2.28 3.87 17.16
CA ASP A 32 0.98 3.24 16.98
C ASP A 32 1.24 1.80 16.53
N GLN A 33 1.29 0.89 17.51
CA GLN A 33 1.40 -0.54 17.28
C GLN A 33 0.01 -0.98 16.82
N GLY A 34 -0.35 -0.58 15.60
CA GLY A 34 -1.52 -1.10 14.92
C GLY A 34 -1.55 -2.63 14.99
N PRO A 35 -2.72 -3.26 14.78
CA PRO A 35 -2.90 -4.68 15.01
C PRO A 35 -1.78 -5.51 14.35
N PRO A 36 -1.30 -6.57 15.04
CA PRO A 36 -0.16 -7.34 14.57
C PRO A 36 -0.41 -7.84 13.15
N LEU A 37 0.56 -7.58 12.26
CA LEU A 37 0.47 -7.96 10.87
C LEU A 37 0.27 -9.46 10.72
N LYS A 38 -0.55 -9.87 9.74
CA LYS A 38 -0.64 -11.28 9.31
C LYS A 38 0.77 -11.82 9.05
N PRO A 39 1.11 -13.06 9.44
CA PRO A 39 2.47 -13.61 9.34
C PRO A 39 3.12 -13.46 7.95
N TRP A 40 2.35 -13.67 6.88
CA TRP A 40 2.81 -13.47 5.50
C TRP A 40 3.12 -12.01 5.16
N LYS A 41 2.36 -11.04 5.68
CA LYS A 41 2.63 -9.60 5.50
C LYS A 41 3.93 -9.20 6.19
N ARG A 42 4.22 -9.79 7.35
CA ARG A 42 5.48 -9.56 8.07
C ARG A 42 6.68 -10.07 7.27
N ARG A 43 6.59 -11.26 6.68
CA ARG A 43 7.63 -11.80 5.78
C ARG A 43 7.81 -10.94 4.53
N ALA A 44 6.71 -10.57 3.87
CA ALA A 44 6.74 -9.73 2.67
C ALA A 44 7.38 -8.35 2.92
N ARG A 45 7.26 -7.80 4.14
CA ARG A 45 7.90 -6.54 4.53
C ARG A 45 9.42 -6.65 4.63
N ASN A 46 9.92 -7.79 5.09
CA ASN A 46 11.36 -7.98 5.35
C ASN A 46 12.10 -8.60 4.14
N GLY A 47 11.37 -9.20 3.20
CA GLY A 47 11.94 -9.81 2.00
C GLY A 47 12.22 -8.82 0.88
N ALA A 48 13.24 -9.10 0.07
CA ALA A 48 13.48 -8.36 -1.17
C ALA A 48 12.31 -8.57 -2.15
N LYS A 49 11.75 -7.49 -2.68
CA LYS A 49 10.67 -7.57 -3.67
C LYS A 49 11.22 -8.03 -5.02
N VAL A 50 10.60 -9.06 -5.59
CA VAL A 50 10.90 -9.56 -6.94
C VAL A 50 9.85 -9.10 -7.95
N LYS A 51 10.13 -9.25 -9.25
CA LYS A 51 9.14 -8.97 -10.30
C LYS A 51 7.91 -9.86 -10.11
N GLY A 52 6.73 -9.25 -10.17
CA GLY A 52 5.46 -9.94 -9.99
C GLY A 52 5.09 -10.84 -11.18
N TYR A 53 4.13 -11.73 -10.95
CA TYR A 53 3.54 -12.58 -11.99
C TYR A 53 2.31 -11.90 -12.61
N ASN A 54 2.13 -12.04 -13.93
CA ASN A 54 0.92 -11.58 -14.60
C ASN A 54 -0.20 -12.61 -14.43
N PHE A 55 -1.22 -12.27 -13.63
CA PHE A 55 -2.35 -13.13 -13.39
C PHE A 55 -3.31 -13.13 -14.59
N ARG A 56 -3.58 -14.30 -15.17
CA ARG A 56 -4.52 -14.46 -16.29
C ARG A 56 -5.87 -14.96 -15.79
N PHE A 57 -6.94 -14.42 -16.34
CA PHE A 57 -8.31 -14.79 -16.01
C PHE A 57 -9.22 -14.61 -17.22
N ASN A 58 -10.37 -15.30 -17.20
CA ASN A 58 -11.46 -15.06 -18.15
C ASN A 58 -12.39 -13.93 -17.66
N ASN A 59 -13.34 -13.52 -18.50
CA ASN A 59 -14.26 -12.41 -18.19
C ASN A 59 -15.08 -12.67 -16.92
N THR A 60 -15.54 -13.90 -16.71
CA THR A 60 -16.33 -14.28 -15.51
C THR A 60 -15.51 -14.15 -14.24
N GLN A 61 -14.26 -14.63 -14.26
CA GLN A 61 -13.32 -14.51 -13.15
C GLN A 61 -12.96 -13.05 -12.87
N HIS A 62 -12.81 -12.22 -13.90
CA HIS A 62 -12.57 -10.79 -13.73
C HIS A 62 -13.75 -10.08 -13.07
N ALA A 63 -14.98 -10.39 -13.51
CA ALA A 63 -16.19 -9.80 -12.94
C ALA A 63 -16.34 -10.18 -11.46
N LEU A 64 -16.06 -11.44 -11.11
CA LEU A 64 -16.05 -11.90 -9.71
C LEU A 64 -15.00 -11.15 -8.88
N LEU A 65 -13.79 -10.99 -9.42
CA LEU A 65 -12.71 -10.29 -8.74
C LEU A 65 -13.04 -8.81 -8.50
N ASN A 66 -13.67 -8.14 -9.47
CA ASN A 66 -14.16 -6.76 -9.30
C ASN A 66 -15.22 -6.67 -8.22
N TYR A 67 -16.23 -7.53 -8.28
CA TYR A 67 -17.31 -7.55 -7.29
C TYR A 67 -16.78 -7.77 -5.87
N ALA A 68 -15.87 -8.73 -5.68
CA ALA A 68 -15.28 -8.99 -4.37
C ALA A 68 -14.43 -7.81 -3.86
N ALA A 69 -13.64 -7.19 -4.75
CA ALA A 69 -12.83 -6.02 -4.40
C ALA A 69 -13.70 -4.82 -3.97
N GLU A 70 -14.82 -4.58 -4.66
CA GLU A 70 -15.81 -3.56 -4.29
C GLU A 70 -16.51 -3.88 -2.96
N ALA A 71 -16.93 -5.13 -2.77
CA ALA A 71 -17.60 -5.56 -1.54
C ALA A 71 -16.72 -5.45 -0.29
N GLU A 72 -15.41 -5.68 -0.43
CA GLU A 72 -14.44 -5.61 0.67
C GLU A 72 -13.73 -4.25 0.78
N ASP A 73 -14.12 -3.25 -0.02
CA ASP A 73 -13.48 -1.94 -0.12
C ASP A 73 -11.95 -2.02 -0.21
N THR A 74 -11.47 -2.85 -1.17
CA THR A 74 -10.05 -3.14 -1.29
C THR A 74 -9.59 -3.31 -2.74
N SER A 75 -8.29 -3.27 -2.98
CA SER A 75 -7.77 -3.47 -4.34
C SER A 75 -7.77 -4.96 -4.70
N GLN A 76 -7.99 -5.28 -5.98
CA GLN A 76 -7.93 -6.65 -6.49
C GLN A 76 -6.61 -7.36 -6.11
N GLN A 77 -5.48 -6.64 -6.22
CA GLN A 77 -4.18 -7.18 -5.84
C GLN A 77 -4.15 -7.56 -4.36
N LYS A 78 -4.60 -6.66 -3.47
CA LYS A 78 -4.62 -6.92 -2.03
C LYS A 78 -5.56 -8.07 -1.68
N LEU A 79 -6.71 -8.16 -2.34
CA LEU A 79 -7.65 -9.28 -2.19
C LEU A 79 -6.97 -10.61 -2.56
N ILE A 80 -6.31 -10.67 -3.72
CA ILE A 80 -5.59 -11.86 -4.18
C ILE A 80 -4.48 -12.22 -3.19
N GLU A 81 -3.68 -11.27 -2.74
CA GLU A 81 -2.63 -11.51 -1.74
C GLU A 81 -3.21 -12.07 -0.43
N GLU A 82 -4.32 -11.50 0.05
CA GLU A 82 -4.98 -11.95 1.28
C GLU A 82 -5.60 -13.34 1.20
N LEU A 83 -6.00 -13.78 0.00
CA LEU A 83 -6.53 -15.12 -0.24
C LEU A 83 -5.41 -16.14 -0.52
N VAL A 84 -4.41 -15.77 -1.32
CA VAL A 84 -3.41 -16.71 -1.85
C VAL A 84 -2.33 -17.01 -0.82
N TRP A 85 -1.76 -16.00 -0.16
CA TRP A 85 -0.59 -16.23 0.71
C TRP A 85 -0.88 -17.12 1.91
N PRO A 86 -2.00 -16.96 2.66
CA PRO A 86 -2.30 -17.87 3.76
C PRO A 86 -2.42 -19.33 3.31
N VAL A 87 -3.07 -19.57 2.17
CA VAL A 87 -3.25 -20.93 1.62
C VAL A 87 -1.92 -21.55 1.20
N LEU A 88 -1.03 -20.76 0.57
CA LEU A 88 0.30 -21.26 0.19
C LEU A 88 1.16 -21.57 1.41
N GLU A 89 1.11 -20.73 2.45
CA GLU A 89 1.87 -20.95 3.67
C GLU A 89 1.36 -22.15 4.47
N GLU A 90 0.05 -22.33 4.55
CA GLU A 90 -0.55 -23.50 5.18
C GLU A 90 -0.12 -24.79 4.48
N ARG A 91 -0.14 -24.81 3.15
CA ARG A 91 0.14 -26.03 2.36
C ARG A 91 1.63 -26.33 2.19
N TYR A 92 2.46 -25.30 2.07
CA TYR A 92 3.86 -25.45 1.63
C TYR A 92 4.86 -24.76 2.55
N GLY A 93 4.42 -23.97 3.53
CA GLY A 93 5.31 -23.15 4.35
C GLY A 93 6.27 -23.94 5.23
N GLN A 94 5.97 -25.20 5.55
CA GLN A 94 6.89 -26.09 6.26
C GLN A 94 8.03 -26.61 5.37
N ASN A 95 7.78 -26.71 4.07
CA ASN A 95 8.72 -27.28 3.08
C ASN A 95 9.57 -26.21 2.39
N VAL A 96 9.20 -24.94 2.54
CA VAL A 96 9.95 -23.80 2.02
C VAL A 96 10.65 -23.11 3.19
N PRO A 97 11.96 -22.84 3.13
CA PRO A 97 12.66 -22.08 4.18
C PRO A 97 12.18 -20.62 4.15
N LEU A 98 11.05 -20.37 4.81
CA LEU A 98 10.50 -19.03 5.03
C LEU A 98 11.31 -18.35 6.14
N LYS A 99 12.36 -17.62 5.76
CA LYS A 99 13.18 -16.81 6.68
C LYS A 99 12.49 -15.50 7.05
#